data_AF-A0A6P2AHN8-F1
#
_entry.id   AF-A0A6P2AHN8-F1
#
_cell.length_a   1.000
_cell.length_b   1.000
_cell.length_c   1.000
_cell.angle_alpha   90.00
_cell.angle_beta   90.00
_cell.angle_gamma   90.00
#
_symmetry.space_group_name_H-M   'P 1'
#
loop_
_entity.id
_entity.type
_entity.pdbx_description
1 polymer ?
#
loop_
_entity_poly.entity_id
_entity_poly.type
_entity_poly.pdbx_seq_one_letter_code
_entity_poly.pdbx_strand_id
1 'polypeptide(L)'
;MGAIASIHYYLDRYITLKNGEDLAPIEWPQRPSWSDAPPALVTLRDRFGLSEFEENILLLCVGRALHPQFRELYAIAQDHPDCTYPTFHLALSLLPDPHWQAFTPDAPLRRWQLIHLANGEDLTHSRLQVDEGILHYLMGEPYRDSLLAGVIEPLNPNPLPLP
;
A
#
# COMPACT_ATOMS: atom_id res chain seq x y z
N MET A 1 -0.47 5.16 13.68
CA MET A 1 -1.90 5.13 13.30
C MET A 1 -2.28 6.23 12.30
N GLY A 2 -1.54 7.35 12.20
CA GLY A 2 -1.90 8.46 11.29
C GLY A 2 -1.96 8.11 9.80
N ALA A 3 -1.02 7.30 9.30
CA ALA A 3 -0.94 6.98 7.86
C ALA A 3 -2.17 6.24 7.29
N ILE A 4 -2.75 5.30 8.04
CA ILE A 4 -3.98 4.59 7.62
C ILE A 4 -5.21 5.51 7.70
N ALA A 5 -5.26 6.42 8.68
CA ALA A 5 -6.32 7.40 8.78
C ALA A 5 -6.38 8.32 7.56
N SER A 6 -5.23 8.67 6.97
CA SER A 6 -5.16 9.42 5.71
C SER A 6 -5.85 8.69 4.56
N ILE A 7 -5.66 7.37 4.44
CA ILE A 7 -6.30 6.59 3.37
C ILE A 7 -7.81 6.50 3.58
N HIS A 8 -8.25 6.33 4.82
CA HIS A 8 -9.68 6.36 5.15
C HIS A 8 -10.30 7.71 4.74
N TYR A 9 -9.62 8.82 5.06
CA TYR A 9 -10.03 10.15 4.66
C TYR A 9 -10.14 10.30 3.13
N TYR A 10 -9.14 9.83 2.38
CA TYR A 10 -9.20 9.88 0.92
C TYR A 10 -10.40 9.08 0.38
N LEU A 11 -10.63 7.87 0.90
CA LEU A 11 -11.75 7.02 0.47
C LEU A 11 -13.10 7.67 0.74
N ASP A 12 -13.33 8.15 1.96
CA ASP A 12 -14.59 8.82 2.33
C ASP A 12 -14.84 10.02 1.42
N ARG A 13 -13.81 10.86 1.22
CA ARG A 13 -13.93 12.05 0.37
C ARG A 13 -14.25 11.69 -1.07
N TYR A 14 -13.59 10.68 -1.63
CA TYR A 14 -13.86 10.23 -2.99
C TYR A 14 -15.28 9.68 -3.15
N ILE A 15 -15.77 8.92 -2.16
CA ILE A 15 -17.15 8.41 -2.13
C ILE A 15 -18.15 9.57 -2.09
N THR A 16 -17.96 10.57 -1.22
CA THR A 16 -18.83 11.75 -1.13
C THR A 16 -18.88 12.54 -2.45
N LEU A 17 -17.73 12.77 -3.08
CA LEU A 17 -17.65 13.46 -4.37
C LEU A 17 -18.37 12.68 -5.48
N LYS A 18 -18.18 11.36 -5.51
CA LYS A 18 -18.79 10.47 -6.51
C LYS A 18 -20.31 10.43 -6.39
N ASN A 19 -20.84 10.52 -5.17
CA ASN A 19 -22.29 10.58 -4.91
C ASN A 19 -22.93 11.94 -5.26
N GLY A 20 -22.14 12.91 -5.74
CA GLY A 20 -22.63 14.22 -6.13
C GLY A 20 -23.05 15.10 -4.94
N GLU A 21 -22.60 14.77 -3.73
CA GLU A 21 -22.89 15.55 -2.52
C GLU A 21 -21.98 16.77 -2.37
N ASP A 22 -20.91 16.88 -3.17
CA ASP A 22 -20.05 18.06 -3.23
C ASP A 22 -19.49 18.26 -4.67
N LEU A 23 -19.76 19.43 -5.27
CA LEU A 23 -19.36 19.80 -6.65
C LEU A 23 -18.03 20.59 -6.68
N ALA A 24 -17.37 20.78 -5.53
CA ALA A 24 -16.09 21.47 -5.49
C ALA A 24 -14.99 20.66 -6.21
N PRO A 25 -14.02 21.32 -6.89
CA PRO A 25 -12.82 20.66 -7.40
C PRO A 25 -12.15 19.81 -6.32
N ILE A 26 -11.47 18.73 -6.71
CA ILE A 26 -10.68 17.90 -5.79
C ILE A 26 -9.53 18.75 -5.21
N GLU A 27 -9.82 19.47 -4.14
CA GLU A 27 -8.80 20.09 -3.30
C GLU A 27 -8.31 19.03 -2.33
N TRP A 28 -7.20 18.36 -2.68
CA TRP A 28 -6.51 17.51 -1.72
C TRP A 28 -6.05 18.40 -0.55
N PRO A 29 -6.53 18.18 0.68
CA PRO A 29 -6.04 18.96 1.80
C PRO A 29 -4.53 18.76 1.91
N GLN A 30 -3.84 19.78 2.43
CA GLN A 30 -2.45 19.63 2.88
C GLN A 30 -2.35 18.32 3.68
N ARG A 31 -1.45 17.44 3.26
CA ARG A 31 -1.37 16.07 3.79
C ARG A 31 -1.43 16.10 5.33
N PRO A 32 -2.23 15.24 5.99
CA PRO A 32 -2.17 15.14 7.44
C PRO A 32 -0.71 14.93 7.82
N SER A 33 -0.21 15.72 8.78
CA SER A 33 1.22 15.77 9.08
C SER A 33 1.70 14.35 9.39
N TRP A 34 2.54 13.83 8.52
CA TRP A 34 3.17 12.51 8.57
C TRP A 34 4.07 12.31 9.81
N SER A 35 4.08 13.24 10.77
CA SER A 35 4.72 13.15 12.07
C SER A 35 4.31 11.90 12.89
N ASP A 36 3.18 11.26 12.54
CA ASP A 36 2.69 10.01 13.16
C ASP A 36 2.83 8.76 12.26
N ALA A 37 3.62 8.86 11.19
CA ALA A 37 3.92 7.73 10.34
C ALA A 37 4.78 6.70 11.08
N PRO A 38 4.50 5.39 10.94
CA PRO A 38 5.38 4.37 11.49
C PRO A 38 6.80 4.55 10.95
N PRO A 39 7.86 4.50 11.79
CA PRO A 39 9.24 4.62 11.33
C PRO A 39 9.59 3.61 10.22
N ALA A 40 8.96 2.44 10.23
CA ALA A 40 9.07 1.44 9.17
C ALA A 40 8.61 1.97 7.80
N LEU A 41 7.49 2.69 7.74
CA LEU A 41 6.97 3.26 6.49
C LEU A 41 7.91 4.33 5.94
N VAL A 42 8.39 5.23 6.80
CA VAL A 42 9.38 6.25 6.43
C VAL A 42 10.64 5.59 5.88
N THR A 43 11.10 4.51 6.52
CA THR A 43 12.26 3.73 6.07
C THR A 43 12.02 3.09 4.71
N LEU A 44 10.84 2.52 4.43
CA LEU A 44 10.51 1.98 3.11
C LEU A 44 10.55 3.06 2.04
N ARG A 45 9.91 4.20 2.29
CA ARG A 45 9.88 5.33 1.35
C ARG A 45 11.30 5.76 0.98
N ASP A 46 12.12 6.02 1.99
CA ASP A 46 13.46 6.56 1.78
C ASP A 46 14.42 5.52 1.16
N ARG A 47 14.31 4.23 1.53
CA ARG A 47 15.18 3.17 0.99
C ARG A 47 14.82 2.75 -0.43
N PHE A 48 13.53 2.70 -0.76
CA PHE A 48 13.07 2.25 -2.08
C PHE A 48 12.78 3.40 -3.04
N GLY A 49 12.91 4.66 -2.57
CA GLY A 49 12.68 5.84 -3.38
C GLY A 49 11.22 6.01 -3.78
N LEU A 50 10.29 5.69 -2.87
CA LEU A 50 8.85 5.77 -3.16
C LEU A 50 8.42 7.23 -3.27
N SER A 51 7.66 7.54 -4.32
CA SER A 51 6.91 8.79 -4.38
C SER A 51 5.79 8.80 -3.32
N GLU A 52 5.21 9.97 -3.05
CA GLU A 52 4.04 10.05 -2.15
C GLU A 52 2.85 9.24 -2.69
N PHE A 53 2.65 9.26 -4.00
CA PHE A 53 1.61 8.46 -4.65
C PHE A 53 1.87 6.95 -4.45
N GLU A 54 3.12 6.51 -4.60
CA GLU A 54 3.50 5.11 -4.40
C GLU A 54 3.37 4.65 -2.95
N GLU A 55 3.78 5.51 -2.00
CA GLU A 55 3.59 5.27 -0.57
C GLU A 55 2.10 5.11 -0.23
N ASN A 56 1.24 5.97 -0.78
CA ASN A 56 -0.20 5.89 -0.57
C ASN A 56 -0.84 4.65 -1.21
N ILE A 57 -0.33 4.17 -2.35
CA ILE A 57 -0.74 2.88 -2.95
C ILE A 57 -0.40 1.72 -2.01
N LEU A 58 0.81 1.73 -1.42
CA LEU A 58 1.20 0.71 -0.45
C LEU A 58 0.25 0.74 0.76
N LEU A 59 -0.08 1.93 1.27
CA LEU A 59 -1.01 2.09 2.39
C LEU A 59 -2.45 1.66 2.07
N LEU A 60 -2.95 1.84 0.85
CA LEU A 60 -4.23 1.25 0.40
C LEU A 60 -4.19 -0.28 0.54
N CYS A 61 -3.10 -0.90 0.08
CA CYS A 61 -2.94 -2.35 0.16
C CYS A 61 -2.87 -2.83 1.61
N VAL A 62 -2.17 -2.11 2.48
CA VAL A 62 -2.09 -2.40 3.92
C VAL A 62 -3.45 -2.20 4.60
N GLY A 63 -4.19 -1.15 4.26
CA GLY A 63 -5.53 -0.88 4.77
C GLY A 63 -6.47 -2.05 4.52
N ARG A 64 -6.44 -2.61 3.30
CA ARG A 64 -7.19 -3.83 2.97
C ARG A 64 -6.79 -5.04 3.82
N ALA A 65 -5.49 -5.22 4.04
CA ALA A 65 -4.94 -6.39 4.72
C ALA A 65 -5.25 -6.37 6.22
N LEU A 66 -5.23 -5.19 6.86
CA LEU A 66 -5.33 -5.07 8.33
C LEU A 66 -6.71 -4.64 8.83
N HIS A 67 -7.49 -3.93 8.03
CA HIS A 67 -8.72 -3.28 8.50
C HIS A 67 -9.94 -3.74 7.71
N PRO A 68 -10.83 -4.57 8.29
CA PRO A 68 -12.01 -5.09 7.61
C PRO A 68 -12.91 -4.00 7.01
N GLN A 69 -13.03 -2.86 7.67
CA GLN A 69 -13.83 -1.70 7.24
C GLN A 69 -13.45 -1.16 5.85
N PHE A 70 -12.19 -1.32 5.42
CA PHE A 70 -11.75 -0.86 4.11
C PHE A 70 -12.38 -1.67 2.96
N ARG A 71 -12.81 -2.91 3.22
CA ARG A 71 -13.44 -3.77 2.19
C ARG A 71 -14.71 -3.14 1.64
N GLU A 72 -15.55 -2.62 2.53
CA GLU A 72 -16.80 -1.95 2.17
C GLU A 72 -16.52 -0.62 1.47
N LEU A 73 -15.58 0.17 1.98
CA LEU A 73 -15.17 1.43 1.34
C LEU A 73 -14.66 1.20 -0.10
N TYR A 74 -13.89 0.13 -0.35
CA TYR A 74 -13.43 -0.20 -1.71
C TYR A 74 -14.56 -0.60 -2.65
N ALA A 75 -15.53 -1.36 -2.15
CA ALA A 75 -16.69 -1.77 -2.96
C ALA A 75 -17.56 -0.56 -3.34
N ILE A 76 -17.79 0.35 -2.38
CA ILE A 76 -18.54 1.59 -2.60
C ILE A 76 -17.78 2.52 -3.55
N ALA A 77 -16.49 2.77 -3.30
CA ALA A 77 -15.67 3.62 -4.15
C ALA A 77 -15.62 3.13 -5.60
N GLN A 78 -15.69 1.82 -5.84
CA GLN A 78 -15.61 1.24 -7.20
C GLN A 78 -16.97 0.94 -7.84
N ASP A 79 -18.10 1.27 -7.19
CA ASP A 79 -19.47 0.86 -7.61
C ASP A 79 -19.60 -0.63 -7.92
N HIS A 80 -18.84 -1.48 -7.23
CA HIS A 80 -18.82 -2.90 -7.51
C HIS A 80 -18.72 -3.69 -6.20
N PRO A 81 -19.80 -4.36 -5.75
CA PRO A 81 -19.86 -5.07 -4.46
C PRO A 81 -18.72 -6.07 -4.25
N ASP A 82 -18.32 -6.78 -5.31
CA ASP A 82 -17.25 -7.78 -5.22
C ASP A 82 -15.82 -7.19 -5.24
N CYS A 83 -15.67 -5.89 -5.55
CA CYS A 83 -14.39 -5.21 -5.62
C CYS A 83 -13.96 -4.67 -4.26
N THR A 84 -13.81 -5.55 -3.27
CA THR A 84 -13.41 -5.20 -1.91
C THR A 84 -11.90 -5.01 -1.73
N TYR A 85 -11.23 -4.45 -2.74
CA TYR A 85 -9.78 -4.37 -2.82
C TYR A 85 -9.33 -3.16 -3.64
N PRO A 86 -8.13 -2.61 -3.37
CA PRO A 86 -7.61 -1.52 -4.18
C PRO A 86 -7.17 -2.04 -5.55
N THR A 87 -7.35 -1.19 -6.56
CA THR A 87 -6.95 -1.39 -7.95
C THR A 87 -6.14 -0.18 -8.41
N PHE A 88 -5.40 -0.27 -9.52
CA PHE A 88 -4.71 0.90 -10.08
C PHE A 88 -5.69 1.98 -10.52
N HIS A 89 -6.84 1.59 -11.07
CA HIS A 89 -7.90 2.52 -11.44
C HIS A 89 -8.40 3.32 -10.23
N LEU A 90 -8.64 2.65 -9.11
CA LEU A 90 -9.02 3.31 -7.87
C LEU A 90 -7.91 4.27 -7.39
N ALA A 91 -6.66 3.81 -7.34
CA ALA A 91 -5.54 4.64 -6.89
C ALA A 91 -5.38 5.93 -7.71
N LEU A 92 -5.48 5.84 -9.03
CA LEU A 92 -5.41 7.00 -9.94
C LEU A 92 -6.54 8.01 -9.72
N SER A 93 -7.71 7.54 -9.31
CA SER A 93 -8.90 8.37 -9.14
C SER A 93 -8.99 9.00 -7.74
N LEU A 94 -8.38 8.32 -6.77
CA LEU A 94 -8.50 8.60 -5.34
C LEU A 94 -7.37 9.49 -4.80
N LEU A 95 -6.13 9.21 -5.20
CA LEU A 95 -4.94 9.74 -4.55
C LEU A 95 -4.43 11.03 -5.20
N PRO A 96 -3.74 11.90 -4.45
CA PRO A 96 -3.06 13.07 -4.99
C PRO A 96 -1.93 12.71 -5.94
N ASP A 97 -1.65 13.63 -6.87
CA ASP A 97 -0.57 13.55 -7.87
C ASP A 97 -0.51 12.19 -8.61
N PRO A 98 -1.63 11.72 -9.19
CA PRO A 98 -1.68 10.42 -9.82
C PRO A 98 -0.76 10.34 -11.04
N HIS A 99 0.11 9.33 -11.07
CA HIS A 99 1.03 9.12 -12.18
C HIS A 99 1.12 7.66 -12.63
N TRP A 100 0.86 7.42 -13.92
CA TRP A 100 0.91 6.08 -14.53
C TRP A 100 2.26 5.37 -14.39
N GLN A 101 3.35 6.13 -14.23
CA GLN A 101 4.70 5.58 -14.08
C GLN A 101 4.83 4.66 -12.86
N ALA A 102 4.02 4.87 -11.80
CA ALA A 102 4.03 4.04 -10.59
C ALA A 102 3.62 2.58 -10.82
N PHE A 103 3.00 2.30 -11.98
CA PHE A 103 2.45 0.98 -12.30
C PHE A 103 3.32 0.19 -13.27
N THR A 104 4.37 0.81 -13.79
CA THR A 104 5.32 0.14 -14.68
C THR A 104 6.06 -0.96 -13.91
N PRO A 105 6.49 -2.06 -14.56
CA PRO A 105 7.28 -3.09 -13.91
C PRO A 105 8.56 -2.57 -13.23
N ASP A 106 9.14 -1.49 -13.77
CA ASP A 106 10.35 -0.85 -13.25
C ASP A 106 10.09 0.15 -12.11
N ALA A 107 8.81 0.50 -11.85
CA ALA A 107 8.44 1.38 -10.75
C ALA A 107 8.80 0.74 -9.40
N PRO A 108 9.25 1.53 -8.41
CA PRO A 108 9.63 1.04 -7.09
C PRO A 108 8.70 -0.01 -6.47
N LEU A 109 7.38 0.20 -6.53
CA LEU A 109 6.39 -0.73 -5.97
C LEU A 109 6.48 -2.15 -6.54
N ARG A 110 6.68 -2.27 -7.86
CA ARG A 110 6.72 -3.55 -8.58
C ARG A 110 8.14 -4.10 -8.67
N ARG A 111 9.12 -3.22 -8.91
CA ARG A 111 10.54 -3.57 -8.99
C ARG A 111 11.03 -4.24 -7.71
N TRP A 112 10.61 -3.73 -6.55
CA TRP A 112 10.98 -4.27 -5.24
C TRP A 112 9.94 -5.23 -4.66
N GLN A 113 8.93 -5.59 -5.45
CA GLN A 113 7.86 -6.51 -5.05
C GLN A 113 7.17 -6.10 -3.73
N LEU A 114 7.01 -4.80 -3.48
CA LEU A 114 6.33 -4.30 -2.28
C LEU A 114 4.82 -4.58 -2.34
N ILE A 115 4.30 -4.68 -3.57
CA ILE A 115 2.94 -5.11 -3.87
C ILE A 115 2.95 -6.18 -4.96
N HIS A 116 1.92 -7.01 -4.94
CA HIS A 116 1.61 -8.02 -5.94
C HIS A 116 0.30 -7.68 -6.65
N LEU A 117 0.29 -7.96 -7.95
CA LEU A 117 -0.91 -7.92 -8.78
C LEU A 117 -1.51 -9.33 -8.77
N ALA A 118 -2.72 -9.49 -8.25
CA ALA A 118 -3.42 -10.75 -8.44
C ALA A 118 -3.80 -10.91 -9.91
N ASN A 119 -3.68 -12.12 -10.44
CA ASN A 119 -4.01 -12.44 -11.82
C ASN A 119 -5.45 -11.99 -12.15
N GLY A 120 -5.59 -11.11 -13.13
CA GLY A 120 -6.85 -10.64 -13.69
C GLY A 120 -6.68 -10.39 -15.19
N GLU A 121 -7.78 -10.29 -15.93
CA GLU A 121 -7.75 -10.06 -17.38
C GLU A 121 -7.21 -8.67 -17.74
N ASP A 122 -7.31 -7.70 -16.83
CA ASP A 122 -6.91 -6.30 -17.04
C ASP A 122 -5.99 -5.76 -15.93
N LEU A 123 -4.92 -5.06 -16.33
CA LEU A 123 -3.93 -4.48 -15.41
C LEU A 123 -4.52 -3.42 -14.48
N THR A 124 -5.38 -2.55 -15.01
CA THR A 124 -5.95 -1.41 -14.25
C THR A 124 -6.96 -1.85 -13.19
N HIS A 125 -7.64 -2.97 -13.42
CA HIS A 125 -8.63 -3.58 -12.53
C HIS A 125 -8.06 -4.74 -11.69
N SER A 126 -6.80 -5.10 -11.92
CA SER A 126 -6.11 -6.11 -11.14
C SER A 126 -6.09 -5.73 -9.66
N ARG A 127 -6.37 -6.72 -8.82
CA ARG A 127 -6.32 -6.57 -7.37
C ARG A 127 -4.88 -6.31 -6.93
N LEU A 128 -4.68 -5.23 -6.18
CA LEU A 128 -3.42 -4.94 -5.53
C LEU A 128 -3.37 -5.59 -4.15
N GLN A 129 -2.24 -6.20 -3.83
CA GLN A 129 -1.98 -6.85 -2.55
C GLN A 129 -0.62 -6.41 -2.05
N VAL A 130 -0.51 -6.12 -0.76
CA VAL A 130 0.80 -5.88 -0.14
C VAL A 130 1.52 -7.23 0.00
N ASP A 131 2.84 -7.21 -0.17
CA ASP A 131 3.68 -8.36 0.15
C ASP A 131 3.60 -8.70 1.65
N GLU A 132 3.59 -9.99 1.99
CA GLU A 132 3.44 -10.45 3.38
C GLU A 132 4.62 -10.00 4.25
N GLY A 133 5.85 -10.07 3.72
CA GLY A 133 7.04 -9.65 4.44
C GLY A 133 7.05 -8.14 4.69
N ILE A 134 6.61 -7.35 3.71
CA ILE A 134 6.43 -5.90 3.87
C ILE A 134 5.33 -5.58 4.88
N LEU A 135 4.22 -6.34 4.88
CA LEU A 135 3.16 -6.18 5.86
C LEU A 135 3.65 -6.45 7.28
N HIS A 136 4.39 -7.55 7.51
CA HIS A 136 4.96 -7.88 8.82
C HIS A 136 6.02 -6.86 9.25
N TYR A 137 6.85 -6.41 8.32
CA TYR A 137 7.82 -5.34 8.58
C TYR A 137 7.14 -4.04 9.04
N LEU A 138 6.04 -3.64 8.40
CA LEU A 138 5.26 -2.47 8.80
C LEU A 138 4.56 -2.63 10.16
N MET A 139 4.24 -3.87 10.54
CA MET A 139 3.71 -4.20 11.87
C MET A 139 4.79 -4.31 12.95
N GLY A 140 6.08 -4.28 12.57
CA GLY A 140 7.20 -4.46 13.51
C GLY A 140 7.44 -5.91 13.92
N GLU A 141 6.85 -6.86 13.21
CA GLU A 141 6.98 -8.29 13.50
C GLU A 141 8.15 -8.91 12.73
N PRO A 142 8.89 -9.86 13.33
CA PRO A 142 9.95 -10.57 12.62
C PRO A 142 9.34 -11.43 11.50
N TYR A 143 9.71 -11.16 10.26
CA TYR A 143 9.32 -11.99 9.12
C TYR A 143 10.39 -13.05 8.83
N ARG A 144 9.98 -14.31 8.78
CA ARG A 144 10.78 -15.41 8.20
C ARG A 144 10.10 -15.83 6.93
N ASP A 145 10.76 -15.58 5.79
CA ASP A 145 10.27 -16.04 4.51
C ASP A 145 10.16 -17.58 4.53
N SER A 146 8.95 -18.08 4.27
CA SER A 146 8.65 -19.51 4.27
C SER A 146 9.47 -20.29 3.22
N LEU A 147 9.86 -19.64 2.11
CA LEU A 147 10.72 -20.23 1.08
C LEU A 147 12.17 -20.36 1.56
N LEU A 148 12.61 -19.46 2.43
CA LEU A 148 13.95 -19.49 3.00
C LEU A 148 14.03 -20.34 4.27
N ALA A 149 12.93 -20.54 4.99
CA ALA A 149 12.91 -21.24 6.27
C ALA A 149 13.52 -22.66 6.25
N GLY A 150 13.58 -23.31 5.09
CA GLY A 150 14.25 -24.62 4.90
C GLY A 150 15.61 -24.56 4.18
N VAL A 151 16.05 -23.39 3.72
CA VAL A 151 17.26 -23.21 2.89
C VAL A 151 18.33 -22.40 3.60
N ILE A 152 17.96 -21.55 4.57
CA ILE A 152 18.90 -20.75 5.35
C ILE A 152 18.97 -21.20 6.79
N GLU A 153 20.19 -21.36 7.31
CA GLU A 153 20.45 -21.54 8.74
C GLU A 153 20.92 -20.20 9.31
N PRO A 154 20.32 -19.70 10.41
CA PRO A 154 20.82 -18.50 11.07
C PRO A 154 22.27 -18.72 11.51
N LEU A 155 23.18 -17.87 11.04
CA LEU A 155 24.56 -17.90 11.50
C LEU A 155 24.58 -17.60 13.01
N ASN A 156 24.98 -18.60 13.79
CA ASN A 156 25.19 -18.43 15.21
C ASN A 156 26.35 -17.43 15.37
N PRO A 157 26.16 -16.27 16.02
CA PRO A 157 27.17 -15.21 16.08
C PRO A 157 28.38 -15.57 16.97
N ASN A 158 28.57 -16.85 17.29
CA ASN A 158 29.72 -17.30 18.03
C ASN A 158 30.97 -17.05 17.16
N PRO A 159 31.90 -16.17 17.57
CA PRO A 159 33.06 -15.88 16.75
C PRO A 159 33.83 -17.18 16.55
N LEU A 160 34.04 -17.55 15.28
CA LEU A 160 34.98 -18.62 14.94
C LEU A 160 36.30 -18.31 15.65
N PRO A 161 36.92 -19.27 16.38
CA PRO A 161 38.25 -19.05 16.90
C PRO A 161 39.16 -18.77 15.69
N LEU A 162 39.80 -17.61 15.71
CA LEU A 162 40.75 -17.21 14.66
C LEU A 162 41.90 -18.24 14.60
N PRO A 163 42.38 -18.60 13.39
CA PRO A 163 43.54 -19.48 13.24
C PRO A 163 44.83 -18.87 13.78
#